data_AF-A0A7D4CI15-F1
#
_entry.id   AF-A0A7D4CI15-F1
#
_cell.length_a   1.000
_cell.length_b   1.000
_cell.length_c   1.000
_cell.angle_alpha   90.00
_cell.angle_beta   90.00
_cell.angle_gamma   90.00
#
_symmetry.space_group_name_H-M   'P 1'
#
loop_
_entity.id
_entity.type
_entity.pdbx_description
1 polymer ?
#
loop_
_entity_poly.entity_id
_entity_poly.type
_entity_poly.pdbx_seq_one_letter_code
_entity_poly.pdbx_strand_id
1 'polypeptide(L)'
;MKRYFSYAIPIAFVIYVLILLLFRLLFDGYSTFINEIYQNLFISILSGIIYVALFFGFIWFNLKNTLGYLESDSFDEPKYGHKLVEEIETKCNDFNQLKEIFIKHFPSVKVSEDKSAIKFLGPISLKRWNAGGISYFNPDNKKVKVILIPYMGYSQRSEKLLKDEMDKIKNLVHG
;
A
#
# COMPACT_ATOMS: atom_id res chain seq x y z
N MET A 1 -7.89 -3.94 -3.07
CA MET A 1 -6.54 -4.57 -3.10
C MET A 1 -6.50 -6.04 -3.49
N LYS A 2 -7.44 -6.88 -3.05
CA LYS A 2 -7.53 -8.30 -3.45
C LYS A 2 -7.34 -8.52 -4.96
N ARG A 3 -7.91 -7.61 -5.77
CA ARG A 3 -7.82 -7.65 -7.25
C ARG A 3 -6.42 -7.39 -7.83
N TYR A 4 -5.59 -6.54 -7.22
CA TYR A 4 -4.23 -6.29 -7.73
C TYR A 4 -3.28 -7.44 -7.36
N PHE A 5 -3.37 -7.90 -6.11
CA PHE A 5 -2.62 -9.08 -5.65
C PHE A 5 -3.03 -10.35 -6.40
N SER A 6 -4.32 -10.51 -6.74
CA SER A 6 -4.79 -11.70 -7.47
C SER A 6 -4.22 -11.84 -8.88
N TYR A 7 -3.86 -10.73 -9.55
CA TYR A 7 -3.19 -10.80 -10.86
C TYR A 7 -1.66 -10.87 -10.74
N ALA A 8 -1.07 -10.21 -9.75
CA ALA A 8 0.39 -10.22 -9.56
C ALA A 8 0.93 -11.59 -9.11
N ILE A 9 0.19 -12.31 -8.26
CA ILE A 9 0.55 -13.64 -7.74
C ILE A 9 0.79 -14.67 -8.85
N PRO A 10 -0.16 -14.93 -9.79
CA PRO A 10 0.04 -15.92 -10.85
C PRO A 10 1.12 -15.49 -11.84
N ILE A 11 1.25 -14.18 -12.12
CA ILE A 11 2.33 -13.67 -12.99
C ILE A 11 3.70 -13.93 -12.37
N ALA A 12 3.88 -13.59 -11.10
CA ALA A 12 5.14 -13.83 -10.38
C ALA A 12 5.46 -15.33 -10.29
N PHE A 13 4.45 -16.18 -10.06
CA PHE A 13 4.59 -17.63 -10.06
C PHE A 13 5.13 -18.14 -11.41
N VAL A 14 4.46 -17.77 -12.51
CA VAL A 14 4.84 -18.23 -13.86
C VAL A 14 6.25 -17.75 -14.22
N ILE A 15 6.57 -16.48 -13.99
CA ILE A 15 7.90 -15.93 -14.26
C ILE A 15 8.97 -16.70 -13.47
N TYR A 16 8.73 -16.96 -12.18
CA TYR A 16 9.69 -17.67 -11.34
C TYR A 16 9.92 -19.11 -11.79
N VAL A 17 8.84 -19.84 -12.12
CA VAL A 17 8.94 -21.22 -12.65
C VAL A 17 9.72 -21.24 -13.97
N LEU A 18 9.43 -20.32 -14.90
CA LEU A 18 10.14 -20.24 -16.18
C LEU A 18 11.63 -19.94 -16.00
N ILE A 19 11.99 -19.05 -15.08
CA ILE A 19 13.38 -18.74 -14.76
C ILE A 19 14.10 -19.97 -14.20
N LEU A 20 13.48 -20.73 -13.29
CA LEU A 20 14.08 -21.96 -12.75
C LEU A 20 14.30 -23.03 -13.83
N LEU A 21 13.31 -23.22 -14.70
CA LEU A 21 13.43 -24.16 -15.83
C LEU A 21 14.54 -23.73 -16.79
N LEU A 22 14.65 -22.43 -17.08
CA LEU A 22 15.72 -21.88 -17.91
C LEU A 22 17.09 -22.12 -17.27
N PHE A 23 17.25 -21.87 -15.96
CA PHE A 23 18.51 -22.14 -15.28
C PHE A 23 18.90 -23.61 -15.33
N ARG A 24 17.97 -24.52 -15.07
CA ARG A 24 18.24 -25.97 -15.18
C ARG A 24 18.64 -26.37 -16.59
N LEU A 25 17.95 -25.84 -17.61
CA LEU A 25 18.31 -26.09 -19.00
C LEU A 25 19.75 -25.62 -19.32
N LEU A 26 20.16 -24.45 -18.80
CA LEU A 26 21.49 -23.89 -19.01
C LEU A 26 22.59 -24.64 -18.26
N PHE A 27 22.33 -25.13 -17.05
CA PHE A 27 23.33 -25.79 -16.20
C PHE A 27 23.44 -27.31 -16.41
N ASP A 28 22.31 -28.00 -16.57
CA ASP A 28 22.28 -29.47 -16.70
C ASP A 28 22.44 -29.92 -18.16
N GLY A 29 22.28 -28.98 -19.11
CA GLY A 29 22.31 -29.23 -20.53
C GLY A 29 21.01 -29.87 -21.06
N TYR A 30 20.81 -29.77 -22.37
CA TYR A 30 19.55 -30.16 -23.02
C TYR A 30 19.19 -31.65 -22.82
N SER A 31 20.17 -32.55 -22.95
CA SER A 31 19.95 -34.00 -22.86
C SER A 31 19.45 -34.41 -21.48
N THR A 32 20.09 -33.91 -20.42
CA THR A 32 19.73 -34.21 -19.03
C THR A 32 18.39 -33.59 -18.69
N PHE A 33 18.17 -32.34 -19.12
CA PHE A 33 16.93 -31.62 -18.87
C PHE A 33 15.70 -32.31 -19.45
N ILE A 34 15.78 -32.78 -20.71
CA ILE A 34 14.68 -33.48 -21.39
C ILE A 34 14.38 -34.82 -20.70
N ASN A 35 15.41 -35.57 -20.33
CA ASN A 35 15.25 -36.87 -19.68
C ASN A 35 14.57 -36.75 -18.30
N GLU A 36 14.80 -35.64 -17.60
CA GLU A 36 14.24 -35.38 -16.26
C GLU A 36 13.13 -34.31 -16.26
N ILE A 37 12.49 -34.06 -17.41
CA ILE A 37 11.60 -32.90 -17.57
C ILE A 37 10.46 -32.85 -16.55
N TYR A 38 9.86 -33.99 -16.21
CA TYR A 38 8.77 -34.06 -15.23
C TYR A 38 9.25 -33.76 -13.80
N GLN A 39 10.43 -34.27 -13.43
CA GLN A 39 11.03 -34.00 -12.13
C GLN A 39 11.45 -32.53 -12.02
N ASN A 40 12.03 -31.98 -13.10
CA ASN A 40 12.40 -30.57 -13.19
C ASN A 40 11.20 -29.64 -13.10
N LEU A 41 10.10 -29.97 -13.78
CA LEU A 41 8.84 -29.25 -13.70
C LEU A 41 8.26 -29.29 -12.28
N PHE A 42 8.20 -30.48 -11.67
CA PHE A 42 7.65 -30.66 -10.34
C PHE A 42 8.40 -29.84 -9.28
N ILE A 43 9.73 -29.92 -9.26
CA ILE A 43 10.55 -29.17 -8.31
C ILE A 43 10.42 -27.66 -8.55
N SER A 44 10.34 -27.22 -9.81
CA SER A 44 10.19 -25.80 -10.14
C SER A 44 8.83 -25.25 -9.71
N ILE A 45 7.75 -26.02 -9.92
CA ILE A 45 6.40 -25.67 -9.44
C ILE A 45 6.38 -25.58 -7.91
N LEU A 46 6.91 -26.58 -7.21
CA LEU A 46 6.93 -26.59 -5.75
C LEU A 46 7.73 -25.40 -5.20
N SER A 47 8.90 -25.14 -5.78
CA SER A 47 9.73 -23.99 -5.43
C SER A 47 9.02 -22.66 -5.71
N GLY A 48 8.28 -22.56 -6.81
CA GLY A 48 7.48 -21.39 -7.16
C GLY A 48 6.34 -21.14 -6.16
N ILE A 49 5.63 -22.19 -5.72
CA ILE A 49 4.58 -22.09 -4.71
C ILE A 49 5.17 -21.55 -3.40
N ILE A 50 6.28 -22.14 -2.94
CA ILE A 50 6.96 -21.72 -1.71
C ILE A 50 7.42 -20.25 -1.82
N TYR A 51 8.07 -19.89 -2.93
CA TYR A 51 8.55 -18.52 -3.17
C TYR A 51 7.39 -17.51 -3.11
N VAL A 52 6.31 -17.77 -3.84
CA VAL A 52 5.16 -16.87 -3.89
C VAL A 52 4.48 -16.77 -2.51
N ALA A 53 4.32 -17.89 -1.80
CA ALA A 53 3.75 -17.89 -0.46
C ALA A 53 4.59 -17.05 0.52
N LEU A 54 5.92 -17.21 0.50
CA LEU A 54 6.82 -16.45 1.37
C LEU A 54 6.87 -14.97 0.98
N PHE A 55 7.03 -14.66 -0.30
CA PHE A 55 7.16 -13.29 -0.79
C PHE A 55 5.88 -12.47 -0.55
N PHE A 56 4.73 -12.98 -0.99
CA PHE A 56 3.46 -12.29 -0.80
C PHE A 56 2.97 -12.38 0.65
N GLY A 57 3.28 -13.45 1.36
CA GLY A 57 3.04 -13.56 2.80
C GLY A 57 3.80 -12.50 3.59
N PHE A 58 5.07 -12.26 3.25
CA PHE A 58 5.86 -11.19 3.86
C PHE A 58 5.31 -9.80 3.54
N ILE A 59 4.95 -9.54 2.27
CA ILE A 59 4.31 -8.27 1.88
C ILE A 59 3.01 -8.07 2.68
N TRP A 60 2.15 -9.09 2.74
CA TRP A 60 0.89 -9.00 3.48
C TRP A 60 1.12 -8.76 4.97
N PHE A 61 2.07 -9.45 5.58
CA PHE A 61 2.40 -9.26 7.00
C PHE A 61 2.80 -7.82 7.32
N ASN A 62 3.55 -7.16 6.43
CA ASN A 62 3.95 -5.76 6.60
C ASN A 62 2.77 -4.79 6.39
N LEU A 63 1.90 -5.06 5.41
CA LEU A 63 0.85 -4.12 5.03
C LEU A 63 -0.45 -4.28 5.83
N LYS A 64 -0.71 -5.47 6.40
CA LYS A 64 -2.02 -5.83 6.98
C LYS A 64 -2.49 -4.85 8.05
N ASN A 65 -1.59 -4.30 8.85
CA ASN A 65 -1.94 -3.38 9.94
C ASN A 65 -2.40 -2.04 9.36
N THR A 66 -1.54 -1.41 8.54
CA THR A 66 -1.83 -0.11 7.91
C THR A 66 -3.06 -0.16 7.02
N LEU A 67 -3.12 -1.14 6.12
CA LEU A 67 -4.25 -1.29 5.22
C LEU A 67 -5.52 -1.70 5.96
N GLY A 68 -5.42 -2.64 6.90
CA GLY A 68 -6.56 -3.07 7.71
C GLY A 68 -7.18 -1.93 8.51
N TYR A 69 -6.36 -1.00 9.01
CA TYR A 69 -6.85 0.22 9.63
C TYR A 69 -7.48 1.19 8.63
N LEU A 70 -6.85 1.46 7.48
CA LEU A 70 -7.40 2.38 6.50
C LEU A 70 -8.71 1.85 5.90
N GLU A 71 -8.87 0.53 5.82
CA GLU A 71 -10.09 -0.15 5.42
C GLU A 71 -11.09 -0.36 6.56
N SER A 72 -10.74 -0.13 7.84
CA SER A 72 -11.67 -0.29 8.96
C SER A 72 -12.64 0.87 9.10
N ASP A 73 -13.74 0.65 9.82
CA ASP A 73 -14.75 1.68 10.11
C ASP A 73 -14.44 2.48 11.39
N SER A 74 -13.36 2.17 12.12
CA SER A 74 -12.92 2.95 13.28
C SER A 74 -12.11 4.17 12.85
N PHE A 75 -12.61 5.38 13.10
CA PHE A 75 -11.90 6.64 12.84
C PHE A 75 -11.02 7.09 14.02
N ASP A 76 -10.62 6.16 14.90
CA ASP A 76 -9.72 6.48 16.00
C ASP A 76 -8.29 6.63 15.48
N GLU A 77 -7.48 7.45 16.16
CA GLU A 77 -6.10 7.68 15.75
C GLU A 77 -5.31 6.35 15.74
N PRO A 78 -4.51 6.06 14.68
CA PRO A 78 -3.69 4.85 14.65
C PRO A 78 -2.71 4.81 15.83
N LYS A 79 -2.78 3.72 16.61
CA LYS A 79 -1.91 3.48 17.78
C LYS A 79 -0.58 2.81 17.45
N TYR A 80 -0.34 2.46 16.18
CA TYR A 80 0.81 1.66 15.77
C TYR A 80 1.57 2.34 14.63
N GLY A 81 2.82 1.95 14.47
CA GLY A 81 3.64 2.30 13.31
C GLY A 81 4.23 3.70 13.33
N HIS A 82 5.11 3.95 12.36
CA HIS A 82 5.64 5.27 12.09
C HIS A 82 4.55 6.14 11.47
N LYS A 83 4.31 7.31 12.04
CA LYS A 83 3.30 8.26 11.55
C LYS A 83 3.86 9.67 11.55
N LEU A 84 3.37 10.48 10.62
CA LEU A 84 3.58 11.92 10.61
C LEU A 84 2.25 12.58 10.96
N VAL A 85 2.25 13.41 12.01
CA VAL A 85 1.07 14.12 12.50
C VAL A 85 1.35 15.61 12.41
N GLU A 86 0.50 16.34 11.70
CA GLU A 86 0.58 17.79 11.64
C GLU A 86 -0.82 18.41 11.70
N GLU A 87 -0.91 19.57 12.34
CA GLU A 87 -2.07 20.45 12.22
C GLU A 87 -1.80 21.48 11.13
N ILE A 88 -2.75 21.62 10.22
CA ILE A 88 -2.65 22.45 9.03
C ILE A 88 -3.80 23.45 9.07
N GLU A 89 -3.51 24.72 8.82
CA GLU A 89 -4.57 25.70 8.58
C GLU A 89 -5.31 25.37 7.28
N THR A 90 -6.61 25.63 7.21
CA THR A 90 -7.39 25.35 5.99
C THR A 90 -8.26 26.52 5.60
N LYS A 91 -8.44 26.69 4.29
CA LYS A 91 -9.44 27.62 3.74
C LYS A 91 -10.84 27.00 3.68
N CYS A 92 -10.96 25.69 3.94
CA CYS A 92 -12.25 25.02 3.97
C CYS A 92 -13.12 25.64 5.07
N ASN A 93 -14.30 26.12 4.68
CA ASN A 93 -15.25 26.72 5.63
C ASN A 93 -16.05 25.66 6.38
N ASP A 94 -16.22 24.48 5.80
CA ASP A 94 -16.94 23.36 6.40
C ASP A 94 -16.29 22.02 6.05
N PHE A 95 -16.80 20.97 6.69
CA PHE A 95 -16.33 19.61 6.48
C PHE A 95 -16.68 19.06 5.09
N ASN A 96 -17.75 19.54 4.46
CA ASN A 96 -18.16 19.08 3.13
C ASN A 96 -17.16 19.50 2.05
N GLN A 97 -16.62 20.71 2.14
CA GLN A 97 -15.56 21.18 1.25
C GLN A 97 -14.31 20.32 1.37
N LEU A 98 -13.91 19.99 2.61
CA LEU A 98 -12.78 19.09 2.84
C LEU A 98 -13.05 17.70 2.23
N LYS A 99 -14.26 17.17 2.44
CA LYS A 99 -14.70 15.88 1.88
C LYS A 99 -14.60 15.85 0.36
N GLU A 100 -15.08 16.89 -0.33
CA GLU A 100 -15.00 16.99 -1.79
C GLU A 100 -13.56 17.03 -2.31
N ILE A 101 -12.68 17.79 -1.66
CA ILE A 101 -11.25 17.85 -2.01
C ILE A 101 -10.64 16.45 -1.93
N PHE A 102 -10.87 15.72 -0.84
CA PHE A 102 -10.29 14.40 -0.65
C PHE A 102 -10.86 13.36 -1.65
N ILE A 103 -12.17 13.36 -1.91
CA ILE A 103 -12.80 12.45 -2.88
C ILE A 103 -12.24 12.67 -4.29
N LYS A 104 -11.96 13.92 -4.66
CA LYS A 104 -11.43 14.25 -5.99
C LYS A 104 -9.98 13.80 -6.20
N HIS A 105 -9.15 13.82 -5.15
CA HIS A 105 -7.70 13.60 -5.27
C HIS A 105 -7.25 12.20 -4.85
N PHE A 106 -8.04 11.49 -4.03
CA PHE A 106 -7.67 10.17 -3.53
C PHE A 106 -8.57 9.06 -4.11
N PRO A 107 -7.98 7.93 -4.53
CA PRO A 107 -8.73 6.83 -5.16
C PRO A 107 -9.72 6.12 -4.22
N SER A 108 -9.51 6.22 -2.91
CA SER A 108 -10.43 5.63 -1.94
C SER A 108 -10.46 6.45 -0.68
N VAL A 109 -11.69 6.80 -0.29
CA VAL A 109 -11.99 7.69 0.83
C VAL A 109 -13.12 7.07 1.65
N LYS A 110 -12.98 7.10 2.98
CA LYS A 110 -14.04 6.80 3.94
C LYS A 110 -14.26 8.02 4.82
N VAL A 111 -15.52 8.30 5.15
CA VAL A 111 -15.92 9.52 5.84
C VAL A 111 -16.72 9.16 7.09
N SER A 112 -16.48 9.88 8.19
CA SER A 112 -17.33 9.90 9.37
C SER A 112 -17.77 11.34 9.63
N GLU A 113 -19.05 11.60 9.42
CA GLU A 113 -19.67 12.90 9.68
C GLU A 113 -19.63 13.22 11.18
N ASP A 114 -19.96 12.24 12.04
CA ASP A 114 -19.96 12.39 13.51
C ASP A 114 -18.61 12.84 14.09
N LYS A 115 -17.51 12.33 13.54
CA LYS A 115 -16.15 12.68 13.98
C LYS A 115 -15.49 13.76 13.11
N SER A 116 -16.21 14.29 12.10
CA SER A 116 -15.65 15.18 11.07
C SER A 116 -14.29 14.67 10.55
N ALA A 117 -14.24 13.38 10.22
CA ALA A 117 -13.01 12.66 9.93
C ALA A 117 -13.06 11.98 8.55
N ILE A 118 -11.93 11.99 7.85
CA ILE A 118 -11.78 11.40 6.52
C ILE A 118 -10.57 10.48 6.55
N LYS A 119 -10.77 9.20 6.27
CA LYS A 119 -9.68 8.28 5.93
C LYS A 119 -9.48 8.26 4.44
N PHE A 120 -8.23 8.21 4.01
CA PHE A 120 -7.89 8.19 2.60
C PHE A 120 -6.72 7.25 2.33
N LEU A 121 -6.76 6.65 1.15
CA LEU A 121 -5.70 5.80 0.62
C LEU A 121 -5.02 6.53 -0.53
N GLY A 122 -3.71 6.73 -0.44
CA GLY A 122 -2.91 7.10 -1.59
C GLY A 122 -2.93 6.02 -2.69
N PRO A 123 -2.60 6.37 -3.94
CA PRO A 123 -2.58 5.42 -5.03
C PRO A 123 -1.57 4.30 -4.77
N ILE A 124 -1.91 3.06 -5.09
CA ILE A 124 -0.98 1.93 -4.95
C ILE A 124 -0.21 1.79 -6.27
N SER A 125 1.11 1.87 -6.22
CA SER A 125 1.98 1.63 -7.37
C SER A 125 2.91 0.46 -7.11
N LEU A 126 3.14 -0.37 -8.14
CA LEU A 126 4.13 -1.46 -8.10
C LEU A 126 5.56 -0.94 -7.93
N LYS A 127 5.83 0.31 -8.32
CA LYS A 127 7.17 0.92 -8.23
C LYS A 127 7.43 1.62 -6.90
N ARG A 128 6.38 2.12 -6.23
CA ARG A 128 6.51 2.87 -4.97
C ARG A 128 5.29 2.64 -4.09
N TRP A 129 5.54 2.18 -2.88
CA TRP A 129 4.55 2.16 -1.81
C TRP A 129 4.29 3.59 -1.35
N ASN A 130 3.02 3.99 -1.35
CA ASN A 130 2.61 5.33 -0.94
C ASN A 130 2.19 5.36 0.53
N ALA A 131 1.65 6.49 0.96
CA ALA A 131 1.05 6.67 2.28
C ALA A 131 -0.47 6.79 2.16
N GLY A 132 -1.16 6.46 3.23
CA GLY A 132 -2.54 6.84 3.46
C GLY A 132 -2.64 7.55 4.79
N GLY A 133 -3.85 7.91 5.20
CA GLY A 133 -4.00 8.63 6.45
C GLY A 133 -5.43 8.85 6.87
N ILE A 134 -5.54 9.62 7.95
CA ILE A 134 -6.79 10.15 8.46
C ILE A 134 -6.62 11.66 8.65
N SER A 135 -7.63 12.44 8.27
CA SER A 135 -7.72 13.86 8.55
C SER A 135 -8.93 14.15 9.42
N TYR A 136 -8.77 15.01 10.42
CA TYR A 136 -9.84 15.49 11.29
C TYR A 136 -10.02 16.99 11.06
N PHE A 137 -11.23 17.41 10.72
CA PHE A 137 -11.56 18.82 10.59
C PHE A 137 -12.04 19.37 11.93
N ASN A 138 -11.48 20.51 12.34
CA ASN A 138 -11.97 21.26 13.47
C ASN A 138 -12.55 22.60 12.96
N PRO A 139 -13.88 22.79 12.99
CA PRO A 139 -14.51 24.01 12.52
C PRO A 139 -14.21 25.23 13.39
N ASP A 140 -13.96 25.04 14.70
CA ASP A 140 -13.82 26.13 15.67
C ASP A 140 -12.56 26.97 15.42
N ASN A 141 -11.50 26.33 14.92
CA ASN A 141 -10.20 26.96 14.69
C ASN A 141 -9.74 26.92 13.23
N LYS A 142 -10.60 26.43 12.31
CA LYS A 142 -10.27 26.24 10.88
C LYS A 142 -8.96 25.48 10.67
N LYS A 143 -8.75 24.42 11.44
CA LYS A 143 -7.59 23.54 11.29
C LYS A 143 -8.00 22.14 10.88
N VAL A 144 -7.10 21.49 10.14
CA VAL A 144 -7.17 20.07 9.82
C VAL A 144 -5.99 19.38 10.48
N LYS A 145 -6.27 18.45 11.38
CA LYS A 145 -5.24 17.53 11.89
C LYS A 145 -5.10 16.38 10.91
N VAL A 146 -3.94 16.24 10.28
CA VAL A 146 -3.65 15.17 9.33
C VAL A 146 -2.66 14.19 9.94
N ILE A 147 -2.97 12.90 9.84
CA ILE A 147 -2.15 11.80 10.31
C ILE A 147 -1.85 10.89 9.13
N LEU A 148 -0.59 10.89 8.69
CA LEU A 148 -0.12 10.06 7.60
C LEU A 148 0.60 8.82 8.12
N ILE A 149 0.32 7.69 7.47
CA ILE A 149 0.90 6.38 7.76
C ILE A 149 1.45 5.81 6.45
N PRO A 150 2.74 5.43 6.39
CA PRO A 150 3.31 4.82 5.21
C PRO A 150 2.82 3.37 5.11
N TYR A 151 2.57 2.88 3.89
CA TYR A 151 2.09 1.51 3.71
C TYR A 151 3.12 0.48 4.15
N MET A 152 4.38 0.68 3.78
CA MET A 152 5.49 -0.09 4.31
C MET A 152 6.14 0.65 5.47
N GLY A 153 6.64 -0.10 6.45
CA GLY A 153 7.11 0.40 7.74
C GLY A 153 8.25 1.43 7.69
N TYR A 154 8.90 1.62 8.85
CA TYR A 154 9.86 2.68 9.04
C TYR A 154 11.10 2.55 8.14
N SER A 155 11.38 3.61 7.38
CA SER A 155 12.65 3.80 6.66
C SER A 155 12.87 5.29 6.40
N GLN A 156 14.12 5.72 6.16
CA GLN A 156 14.41 7.11 5.75
C GLN A 156 13.62 7.52 4.49
N ARG A 157 13.37 6.57 3.58
CA ARG A 157 12.53 6.81 2.39
C ARG A 157 11.07 7.02 2.75
N SER A 158 10.56 6.32 3.77
CA SER A 158 9.21 6.47 4.29
C SER A 158 9.02 7.83 4.94
N GLU A 159 10.01 8.36 5.67
CA GLU A 159 9.93 9.70 6.25
C GLU A 159 9.85 10.78 5.18
N LYS A 160 10.73 10.72 4.16
CA LYS A 160 10.66 11.64 3.02
C LYS A 160 9.32 11.54 2.29
N LEU A 161 8.82 10.32 2.06
CA LEU A 161 7.51 10.10 1.45
C LEU A 161 6.38 10.76 2.24
N LEU A 162 6.39 10.65 3.57
CA LEU A 162 5.35 11.25 4.41
C LEU A 162 5.41 12.78 4.36
N LYS A 163 6.61 13.38 4.35
CA LYS A 163 6.77 14.82 4.20
C LYS A 163 6.27 15.29 2.83
N ASP A 164 6.70 14.63 1.75
CA ASP A 164 6.25 14.94 0.39
C ASP A 164 4.71 14.88 0.28
N GLU A 165 4.08 13.89 0.92
CA GLU A 165 2.63 13.72 0.89
C GLU A 165 1.90 14.72 1.80
N MET A 166 2.48 15.08 2.95
CA MET A 166 1.97 16.13 3.83
C MET A 166 1.95 17.47 3.11
N ASP A 167 3.03 17.83 2.41
CA ASP A 167 3.11 19.07 1.66
C ASP A 167 2.10 19.13 0.52
N LYS A 168 1.81 18.01 -0.15
CA LYS A 168 0.70 17.94 -1.11
C LYS A 168 -0.64 18.22 -0.44
N ILE A 169 -0.92 17.59 0.71
CA ILE A 169 -2.19 17.81 1.42
C ILE A 169 -2.30 19.27 1.86
N LYS A 170 -1.23 19.87 2.39
CA LYS A 170 -1.18 21.30 2.73
C LYS A 170 -1.59 22.17 1.54
N ASN A 171 -1.02 21.90 0.36
CA ASN A 171 -1.36 22.63 -0.86
C ASN A 171 -2.81 22.40 -1.30
N LEU A 172 -3.36 21.20 -1.11
CA LEU A 172 -4.74 20.87 -1.45
C LEU A 172 -5.77 21.57 -0.56
N VAL A 173 -5.47 21.75 0.74
CA VAL A 173 -6.42 22.36 1.69
C VAL A 173 -6.25 23.89 1.83
N HIS A 174 -5.11 24.43 1.39
CA HIS A 174 -4.87 25.88 1.29
C HIS A 174 -5.18 26.48 -0.08
N GLY A 175 -5.16 25.68 -1.15
CA GLY A 175 -5.43 26.11 -2.51
C GLY A 175 -6.88 26.48 -2.70
#